data_AF-A0A1G2RC13-F1
#
_entry.id   AF-A0A1G2RC13-F1
#
_cell.length_a   1.000
_cell.length_b   1.000
_cell.length_c   1.000
_cell.angle_alpha   90.00
_cell.angle_beta   90.00
_cell.angle_gamma   90.00
#
_symmetry.space_group_name_H-M   'P 1'
#
loop_
_entity.id
_entity.type
_entity.pdbx_description
1 polymer ?
#
loop_
_entity_poly.entity_id
_entity_poly.type
_entity_poly.pdbx_seq_one_letter_code
_entity_poly.pdbx_strand_id
1 'polypeptide(L)'
;MRFAKEKIHELKEKVRFEMVKNPHISILELQGILGYNYGHKFDKNFIGKLKRKVHRERAMRLNFVSLNEDIAVFEDLIRYGRQFLVDIVFNDDGKYTPMQIIAAFRNVIWAESTLIDMKLNCGTYQQVQHKTEKEKPLTPEQQENINRGLDMIFSITCDKCVASHHQEGHQKNT
;
A
#
# COMPACT_ATOMS: atom_id res chain seq x y z
N MET A 1 -30.29 -28.42 -2.14
CA MET A 1 -30.97 -27.35 -2.90
C MET A 1 -29.97 -26.22 -3.18
N ARG A 2 -29.79 -25.80 -4.42
CA ARG A 2 -28.84 -24.73 -4.80
C ARG A 2 -29.66 -23.46 -5.07
N PHE A 3 -29.49 -22.42 -4.25
CA PHE A 3 -30.19 -21.15 -4.45
C PHE A 3 -29.54 -20.35 -5.58
N ALA A 4 -30.34 -19.59 -6.35
CA ALA A 4 -29.85 -18.59 -7.28
C ALA A 4 -29.05 -17.50 -6.54
N LYS A 5 -28.11 -16.85 -7.24
CA LYS A 5 -27.20 -15.84 -6.64
C LYS A 5 -27.97 -14.68 -5.98
N GLU A 6 -29.04 -14.22 -6.62
CA GLU A 6 -29.91 -13.15 -6.11
C GLU A 6 -30.57 -13.54 -4.79
N LYS A 7 -31.11 -14.76 -4.71
CA LYS A 7 -31.76 -15.27 -3.49
C LYS A 7 -30.77 -15.47 -2.35
N ILE A 8 -29.52 -15.82 -2.65
CA ILE A 8 -28.43 -15.86 -1.64
C ILE A 8 -28.09 -14.45 -1.15
N HIS A 9 -28.07 -13.47 -2.04
CA HIS A 9 -27.83 -12.07 -1.67
C HIS A 9 -28.94 -11.54 -0.74
N GLU A 10 -30.20 -11.75 -1.11
CA GLU A 10 -31.36 -11.37 -0.31
C GLU A 10 -31.34 -11.99 1.10
N LEU A 11 -31.11 -13.31 1.19
CA LEU A 11 -30.98 -14.01 2.48
C LEU A 11 -29.83 -13.45 3.32
N LYS A 12 -28.72 -13.07 2.68
CA LYS A 12 -27.57 -12.46 3.36
C LYS A 12 -27.91 -11.07 3.90
N GLU A 13 -28.66 -10.25 3.17
CA GLU A 13 -29.14 -8.95 3.62
C GLU A 13 -30.08 -9.10 4.83
N LYS A 14 -31.00 -10.08 4.78
CA LYS A 14 -31.90 -10.33 5.91
C LYS A 14 -31.13 -10.79 7.15
N VAL A 15 -30.19 -11.72 7.01
CA VAL A 15 -29.29 -12.12 8.11
C VAL A 15 -28.53 -10.92 8.65
N ARG A 16 -28.01 -10.05 7.78
CA ARG A 16 -27.30 -8.83 8.20
C ARG A 16 -28.20 -7.91 9.01
N PHE A 17 -29.44 -7.69 8.59
CA PHE A 17 -30.39 -6.84 9.29
C PHE A 17 -30.73 -7.37 10.69
N GLU A 18 -31.04 -8.67 10.81
CA GLU A 18 -31.34 -9.26 12.12
C GLU A 18 -30.12 -9.25 13.06
N MET A 19 -28.90 -9.42 12.52
CA MET A 19 -27.64 -9.25 13.27
C MET A 19 -27.31 -7.79 13.63
N VAL A 20 -27.99 -6.79 13.06
CA VAL A 20 -27.88 -5.39 13.53
C VAL A 20 -28.79 -5.20 14.74
N LYS A 21 -30.03 -5.69 14.67
CA LYS A 21 -30.99 -5.61 15.79
C LYS A 21 -30.49 -6.33 17.04
N ASN A 22 -29.94 -7.53 16.85
CA ASN A 22 -29.36 -8.32 17.93
C ASN A 22 -27.98 -8.87 17.49
N PRO A 23 -26.87 -8.24 17.92
CA PRO A 23 -25.52 -8.68 17.59
C PRO A 23 -25.19 -10.11 18.02
N HIS A 24 -25.85 -10.61 19.07
CA HIS A 24 -25.59 -11.93 19.65
C HIS A 24 -26.56 -13.01 19.17
N ILE A 25 -27.43 -12.71 18.20
CA ILE A 25 -28.46 -13.62 17.70
C ILE A 25 -27.89 -15.00 17.35
N SER A 26 -28.47 -16.04 17.92
CA SER A 26 -28.04 -17.42 17.72
C SER A 26 -28.39 -17.92 16.31
N ILE A 27 -27.73 -19.00 15.87
CA ILE A 27 -28.04 -19.62 14.57
C ILE A 27 -29.47 -20.19 14.57
N LEU A 28 -29.96 -20.67 15.71
CA LEU A 28 -31.30 -21.24 15.85
C LEU A 28 -32.37 -20.14 15.73
N GLU A 29 -32.16 -18.98 16.36
CA GLU A 29 -33.06 -17.84 16.21
C GLU A 29 -33.09 -17.31 14.77
N LEU A 30 -31.93 -17.18 14.12
CA LEU A 30 -31.86 -16.81 12.69
C LEU A 30 -32.61 -17.81 11.80
N GLN A 31 -32.49 -19.11 12.09
CA GLN A 31 -33.21 -20.15 11.36
C GLN A 31 -34.73 -20.00 11.54
N GLY A 32 -35.19 -19.70 12.76
CA GLY A 32 -36.60 -19.44 13.05
C GLY A 32 -37.14 -18.21 12.31
N ILE A 33 -36.42 -17.09 12.36
CA ILE A 33 -36.83 -15.84 11.69
C ILE A 33 -36.86 -16.01 10.17
N LEU A 34 -35.85 -16.65 9.59
CA LEU A 34 -35.83 -16.89 8.15
C LEU A 34 -36.90 -17.90 7.75
N GLY A 35 -37.14 -18.92 8.57
CA GLY A 35 -38.21 -19.89 8.36
C GLY A 35 -39.59 -19.25 8.35
N TYR A 36 -39.85 -18.34 9.28
CA TYR A 36 -41.10 -17.57 9.34
C TYR A 36 -41.26 -16.66 8.12
N ASN A 37 -40.23 -15.89 7.76
CA ASN A 37 -40.32 -14.92 6.67
C ASN A 37 -40.40 -15.54 5.26
N TYR A 38 -39.76 -16.70 5.06
CA TYR A 38 -39.62 -17.30 3.74
C TYR A 38 -40.38 -18.62 3.58
N GLY A 39 -41.13 -19.05 4.61
CA GLY A 39 -41.91 -20.29 4.58
C GLY A 39 -41.08 -21.56 4.36
N HIS A 40 -39.78 -21.52 4.66
CA HIS A 40 -38.84 -22.60 4.33
C HIS A 40 -37.91 -22.92 5.51
N LYS A 41 -37.74 -24.22 5.83
CA LYS A 41 -36.82 -24.66 6.88
C LYS A 41 -35.38 -24.71 6.34
N PHE A 42 -34.59 -23.69 6.65
CA PHE A 42 -33.18 -23.63 6.25
C PHE A 42 -32.30 -24.56 7.09
N ASP A 43 -31.25 -25.12 6.51
CA ASP A 43 -30.24 -25.90 7.24
C ASP A 43 -29.42 -24.99 8.19
N LYS A 44 -29.22 -25.42 9.44
CA LYS A 44 -28.38 -24.75 10.45
C LYS A 44 -26.97 -24.47 9.93
N ASN A 45 -26.37 -25.40 9.19
CA ASN A 45 -25.04 -25.23 8.61
C ASN A 45 -25.02 -24.16 7.52
N PHE A 46 -26.09 -24.07 6.73
CA PHE A 46 -26.25 -23.04 5.71
C PHE A 46 -26.38 -21.66 6.35
N ILE A 47 -27.25 -21.51 7.37
CA ILE A 47 -27.38 -20.26 8.13
C ILE A 47 -26.07 -19.88 8.83
N GLY A 48 -25.37 -20.86 9.43
CA GLY A 48 -24.06 -20.64 10.03
C GLY A 48 -23.01 -20.16 9.03
N LYS A 49 -23.03 -20.66 7.78
CA LYS A 49 -22.18 -20.15 6.69
C LYS A 49 -22.55 -18.70 6.33
N LEU A 50 -23.83 -18.36 6.22
CA LEU A 50 -24.28 -16.98 5.94
C LEU A 50 -23.86 -16.00 7.05
N LYS A 51 -24.13 -16.35 8.31
CA LYS A 51 -23.75 -15.54 9.48
C LYS A 51 -22.23 -15.26 9.49
N ARG A 52 -21.40 -16.28 9.26
CA ARG A 52 -19.93 -16.12 9.18
C ARG A 52 -19.50 -15.22 8.02
N LYS A 53 -20.14 -15.31 6.86
CA LYS A 53 -19.86 -14.40 5.73
C LYS A 53 -20.16 -12.94 6.10
N VAL A 54 -21.31 -12.69 6.73
CA VAL A 54 -21.66 -11.34 7.20
C VAL A 54 -20.66 -10.83 8.23
N HIS A 55 -20.24 -11.66 9.19
CA HIS A 55 -19.18 -11.27 10.14
C HIS A 55 -17.86 -10.94 9.45
N ARG A 56 -17.40 -11.76 8.48
CA ARG A 56 -16.18 -11.47 7.72
C ARG A 56 -16.29 -10.16 6.93
N GLU A 57 -17.42 -9.91 6.28
CA GLU A 57 -17.67 -8.64 5.58
C GLU A 57 -17.66 -7.43 6.51
N ARG A 58 -18.19 -7.58 7.73
CA ARG A 58 -18.16 -6.53 8.77
C ARG A 58 -16.73 -6.30 9.27
N ALA A 59 -15.99 -7.36 9.58
CA ALA A 59 -14.61 -7.28 10.01
C ALA A 59 -13.72 -6.63 8.93
N MET A 60 -13.87 -7.01 7.66
CA MET A 60 -13.13 -6.37 6.57
C MET A 60 -13.46 -4.88 6.43
N ARG A 61 -14.75 -4.49 6.54
CA ARG A 61 -15.15 -3.08 6.51
C ARG A 61 -14.61 -2.29 7.69
N LEU A 62 -14.64 -2.86 8.89
CA LEU A 62 -14.07 -2.23 10.09
C LEU A 62 -12.56 -2.03 9.92
N ASN A 63 -11.85 -3.07 9.48
CA ASN A 63 -10.42 -3.02 9.20
C ASN A 63 -10.10 -1.99 8.11
N PHE A 64 -10.97 -1.81 7.10
CA PHE A 64 -10.79 -0.79 6.08
C PHE A 64 -10.93 0.63 6.64
N VAL A 65 -11.91 0.85 7.53
CA VAL A 65 -12.10 2.14 8.20
C VAL A 65 -10.91 2.47 9.11
N SER A 66 -10.47 1.52 9.94
CA SER A 66 -9.29 1.72 10.79
C SER A 66 -8.03 1.93 9.97
N LEU A 67 -7.84 1.19 8.88
CA LEU A 67 -6.70 1.35 7.98
C LEU A 67 -6.67 2.74 7.32
N ASN A 68 -7.83 3.30 6.96
CA ASN A 68 -7.91 4.66 6.42
C ASN A 68 -7.58 5.72 7.48
N GLU A 69 -7.99 5.51 8.73
CA GLU A 69 -7.62 6.38 9.86
C GLU A 69 -6.10 6.34 10.10
N ASP A 70 -5.50 5.14 10.13
CA ASP A 70 -4.05 4.98 10.26
C ASP A 70 -3.27 5.64 9.12
N ILE A 71 -3.76 5.53 7.87
CA ILE A 71 -3.17 6.20 6.70
C ILE A 71 -3.27 7.71 6.83
N ALA A 72 -4.39 8.25 7.30
CA ALA A 72 -4.56 9.68 7.49
C ALA A 72 -3.60 10.23 8.56
N VAL A 73 -3.43 9.52 9.68
CA VAL A 73 -2.45 9.86 10.72
C VAL A 73 -1.02 9.83 10.15
N PHE A 74 -0.70 8.82 9.34
CA PHE A 74 0.62 8.72 8.71
C PHE A 74 0.89 9.87 7.72
N GLU A 75 -0.13 10.29 6.96
CA GLU A 75 -0.05 11.45 6.07
C GLU A 75 0.18 12.76 6.84
N ASP A 76 -0.49 12.97 7.97
CA ASP A 76 -0.26 14.12 8.83
C ASP A 76 1.17 14.11 9.42
N LEU A 77 1.67 12.94 9.84
CA LEU A 77 3.06 12.80 10.32
C LEU A 77 4.09 13.17 9.25
N ILE A 78 3.87 12.76 8.00
CA ILE A 78 4.73 13.15 6.88
C ILE A 78 4.66 14.66 6.65
N ARG A 79 3.47 15.26 6.73
CA ARG A 79 3.29 16.71 6.60
C ARG A 79 4.06 17.48 7.68
N TYR A 80 3.99 17.02 8.93
CA TYR A 80 4.80 17.57 10.02
C TYR A 80 6.30 17.38 9.77
N GLY A 81 6.71 16.17 9.35
CA GLY A 81 8.10 15.87 9.02
C GLY A 81 8.67 16.79 7.94
N ARG A 82 7.90 17.06 6.87
CA ARG A 82 8.26 18.04 5.82
C ARG A 82 8.44 19.44 6.38
N GLN A 83 7.55 19.88 7.26
CA GLN A 83 7.64 21.21 7.88
C GLN A 83 8.94 21.35 8.68
N PHE A 84 9.29 20.35 9.51
CA PHE A 84 10.56 20.34 10.23
C PHE A 84 11.77 20.31 9.30
N LEU A 85 11.64 19.68 8.12
CA LEU A 85 12.70 19.61 7.14
C LEU A 85 12.98 20.97 6.50
N VAL A 86 11.95 21.76 6.24
CA VAL A 86 12.07 23.17 5.83
C VAL A 86 12.84 23.94 6.90
N ASP A 87 12.49 23.78 8.17
CA ASP A 87 13.17 24.45 9.28
C ASP A 87 14.64 24.03 9.43
N ILE A 88 15.00 22.79 9.05
CA ILE A 88 16.38 22.29 9.04
C ILE A 88 17.18 22.87 7.88
N VAL A 89 16.57 23.00 6.70
CA VAL A 89 17.23 23.47 5.46
C VAL A 89 17.48 24.98 5.49
N PHE A 90 16.52 25.75 6.01
CA PHE A 90 16.62 27.21 6.13
C PHE A 90 17.17 27.65 7.50
N ASN A 91 17.86 26.76 8.21
CA ASN A 91 18.52 27.10 9.47
C ASN A 91 19.85 27.82 9.19
N ASP A 92 19.84 29.15 9.32
CA ASP A 92 21.01 29.99 9.09
C ASP A 92 22.06 29.90 10.23
N ASP A 93 21.74 29.27 11.37
CA ASP A 93 22.63 29.16 12.53
C ASP A 93 23.68 28.05 12.38
N GLY A 94 23.74 27.36 11.24
CA GLY A 94 24.70 26.28 10.99
C GLY A 94 24.53 25.05 11.90
N LYS A 95 23.35 24.89 12.51
CA LYS A 95 23.04 23.86 13.50
C LYS A 95 23.16 22.42 12.96
N TYR A 96 23.00 22.23 11.65
CA TYR A 96 22.95 20.91 11.01
C TYR A 96 24.02 20.77 9.94
N THR A 97 24.70 19.62 9.93
CA THR A 97 25.67 19.29 8.89
C THR A 97 24.98 18.90 7.57
N PRO A 98 25.64 19.08 6.41
CA PRO A 98 25.07 18.66 5.11
C PRO A 98 24.62 17.20 5.07
N MET A 99 25.36 16.31 5.73
CA MET A 99 25.02 14.87 5.78
C MET A 99 23.73 14.60 6.58
N GLN A 100 23.48 15.36 7.65
CA GLN A 100 22.24 15.26 8.43
C GLN A 100 21.04 15.78 7.64
N ILE A 101 21.23 16.86 6.86
CA ILE A 101 20.19 17.41 5.97
C ILE A 101 19.82 16.37 4.91
N ILE A 102 20.80 15.75 4.25
CA ILE A 102 20.58 14.69 3.25
C ILE A 102 19.86 13.48 3.87
N ALA A 103 20.25 13.07 5.09
CA ALA A 103 19.58 11.96 5.78
C ALA A 103 18.11 12.28 6.12
N ALA A 104 17.81 13.51 6.53
CA ALA A 104 16.44 13.95 6.78
C ALA A 104 15.59 13.89 5.49
N PHE A 105 16.11 14.38 4.36
CA PHE A 105 15.43 14.28 3.06
C PHE A 105 15.14 12.83 2.66
N ARG A 106 16.13 11.93 2.81
CA ARG A 106 15.94 10.51 2.51
C ARG A 106 14.81 9.89 3.32
N ASN A 107 14.72 10.20 4.60
CA ASN A 107 13.67 9.69 5.48
C ASN A 107 12.27 10.14 5.04
N VAL A 108 12.11 11.42 4.64
CA VAL A 108 10.83 11.91 4.14
C VAL A 108 10.45 11.28 2.81
N ILE A 109 11.39 11.15 1.87
CA ILE A 109 11.15 10.48 0.58
C ILE A 109 10.73 9.01 0.79
N TRP A 110 11.39 8.29 1.71
CA TRP A 110 11.01 6.92 2.05
C TRP A 110 9.63 6.82 2.69
N ALA A 111 9.30 7.75 3.60
CA ALA A 111 7.98 7.80 4.21
C ALA A 111 6.88 8.07 3.18
N GLU A 112 7.13 8.94 2.20
CA GLU A 112 6.20 9.21 1.10
C GLU A 112 5.98 8.00 0.18
N SER A 113 7.06 7.29 -0.18
CA SER A 113 6.95 6.03 -0.92
C SER A 113 6.10 5.01 -0.15
N THR A 114 6.34 4.90 1.16
CA THR A 114 5.57 4.01 2.04
C THR A 114 4.09 4.40 2.09
N LEU A 115 3.78 5.70 2.15
CA LEU A 115 2.40 6.20 2.13
C LEU A 115 1.70 5.84 0.80
N ILE A 116 2.39 5.93 -0.33
CA ILE A 116 1.86 5.54 -1.63
C ILE A 116 1.52 4.04 -1.64
N ASP A 117 2.42 3.19 -1.15
CA ASP A 117 2.19 1.75 -1.06
C ASP A 117 1.02 1.40 -0.12
N MET A 118 0.91 2.09 1.02
CA MET A 118 -0.24 1.94 1.93
C MET A 118 -1.56 2.34 1.25
N LYS A 119 -1.57 3.46 0.52
CA LYS A 119 -2.73 3.94 -0.25
C LYS A 119 -3.11 3.00 -1.40
N LEU A 120 -2.14 2.33 -2.03
CA LEU A 120 -2.37 1.29 -3.05
C LEU A 120 -2.92 0.00 -2.44
N ASN A 121 -2.34 -0.47 -1.33
CA ASN A 121 -2.74 -1.70 -0.66
C ASN A 121 -4.14 -1.62 -0.04
N CYS A 122 -4.57 -0.44 0.40
CA CYS A 122 -5.96 -0.19 0.80
C CYS A 122 -6.89 0.13 -0.37
N GLY A 123 -6.42 0.10 -1.62
CA GLY A 123 -7.27 0.33 -2.79
C GLY A 123 -7.81 1.75 -2.92
N THR A 124 -7.18 2.74 -2.26
CA THR A 124 -7.49 4.17 -2.47
C THR A 124 -7.15 4.60 -3.89
N TYR A 125 -6.10 4.01 -4.47
CA TYR A 125 -5.77 4.12 -5.88
C TYR A 125 -5.80 2.73 -6.52
N GLN A 126 -6.33 2.64 -7.74
CA GLN A 126 -6.03 1.51 -8.61
C GLN A 126 -4.72 1.80 -9.31
N GLN A 127 -3.76 0.88 -9.22
CA GLN A 127 -2.57 0.93 -10.03
C GLN A 127 -3.03 0.94 -11.50
N VAL A 128 -2.85 2.07 -12.18
CA VAL A 128 -3.07 2.12 -13.62
C VAL A 128 -2.12 1.08 -14.19
N GLN A 129 -2.67 0.05 -14.84
CA GLN A 129 -1.88 -0.89 -15.61
C GLN A 129 -1.29 -0.11 -16.78
N HIS A 130 -0.23 0.65 -16.52
CA HIS A 130 0.62 1.16 -17.56
C HIS A 130 1.10 -0.09 -18.29
N LYS A 131 0.67 -0.25 -19.54
CA LYS A 131 1.43 -1.06 -20.49
C LYS A 131 2.85 -0.52 -20.37
N THR A 132 3.73 -1.30 -19.75
CA THR A 132 5.14 -0.97 -19.64
C THR A 132 5.63 -0.87 -21.07
N GLU A 133 5.61 0.33 -21.65
CA GLU A 133 6.41 0.59 -22.83
C GLU A 133 7.82 0.26 -22.38
N LYS A 134 8.38 -0.81 -22.94
CA LYS A 134 9.76 -1.22 -22.65
C LYS A 134 10.61 0.03 -22.73
N GLU A 135 11.29 0.36 -21.63
CA GLU A 135 12.22 1.49 -21.61
C GLU A 135 13.12 1.37 -22.84
N LYS A 136 13.11 2.39 -23.68
CA LYS A 136 13.98 2.43 -24.85
C LYS A 136 15.42 2.39 -24.31
N PRO A 137 16.30 1.57 -24.89
CA PRO A 137 17.71 1.60 -24.51
C PRO A 137 18.24 3.03 -24.65
N LEU A 138 19.06 3.44 -23.69
CA LEU A 138 19.71 4.75 -23.71
C LEU A 138 20.45 4.95 -25.03
N THR A 139 20.38 6.15 -25.58
CA THR A 139 21.22 6.49 -26.73
C THR A 139 22.70 6.48 -26.31
N PRO A 140 23.65 6.28 -27.24
CA PRO A 140 25.07 6.33 -26.94
C PRO A 140 25.50 7.62 -26.22
N GLU A 141 24.93 8.77 -26.63
CA GLU A 141 25.17 10.07 -26.00
C GLU A 141 24.65 10.15 -24.56
N GLN A 142 23.47 9.57 -24.28
CA GLN A 142 22.92 9.51 -22.92
C GLN A 142 23.75 8.61 -22.01
N GLN A 143 24.22 7.48 -22.54
CA GLN A 143 25.12 6.57 -21.82
C GLN A 143 26.46 7.24 -21.50
N GLU A 144 27.01 8.00 -22.44
CA GLU A 144 28.25 8.76 -22.24
C GLU A 144 28.10 9.84 -21.16
N ASN A 145 26.98 10.57 -21.16
CA ASN A 145 26.70 11.59 -20.15
C ASN A 145 26.53 11.00 -18.74
N ILE A 146 25.88 9.84 -18.62
CA ILE A 146 25.77 9.11 -17.36
C ILE A 146 27.15 8.66 -16.88
N ASN A 147 27.96 8.09 -17.77
CA ASN A 147 29.31 7.63 -17.44
C ASN A 147 30.19 8.81 -16.97
N ARG A 148 30.14 9.96 -17.67
CA ARG A 148 30.85 11.18 -17.24
C ARG A 148 30.39 11.68 -15.87
N GLY A 149 29.08 11.64 -15.59
CA GLY A 149 28.53 12.01 -14.29
C GLY A 149 29.00 11.08 -13.17
N LEU A 150 29.07 9.77 -13.44
CA LEU A 150 29.62 8.79 -12.52
C LEU A 150 31.12 9.01 -12.31
N ASP A 151 31.90 9.20 -13.37
CA ASP A 151 33.34 9.47 -13.28
C ASP A 151 33.63 10.75 -12.48
N MET A 152 32.78 11.78 -12.59
CA MET A 152 32.92 13.00 -11.79
C MET A 152 32.64 12.75 -10.30
N ILE A 153 31.69 11.88 -9.97
CA ILE A 153 31.40 11.48 -8.59
C ILE A 153 32.55 10.64 -8.02
N PHE A 154 33.11 9.72 -8.82
CA PHE A 154 34.15 8.80 -8.38
C PHE A 154 35.57 9.41 -8.38
N SER A 155 35.86 10.37 -9.26
CA SER A 155 37.13 11.11 -9.27
C SER A 155 37.29 12.04 -8.07
N ILE A 156 36.19 12.55 -7.50
CA ILE A 156 36.23 13.31 -6.23
C ILE A 156 36.62 12.40 -5.04
N THR A 157 36.44 11.08 -5.16
CA THR A 157 36.64 10.17 -4.03
C THR A 157 37.99 9.49 -3.91
N CYS A 158 38.84 9.35 -4.95
CA CYS A 158 40.24 8.89 -4.83
C CYS A 158 40.92 8.73 -6.21
N ASP A 159 42.04 9.42 -6.46
CA ASP A 159 42.84 9.26 -7.69
C ASP A 159 43.39 7.83 -7.92
N LYS A 160 43.44 6.98 -6.88
CA LYS A 160 43.94 5.59 -7.00
C LYS A 160 42.90 4.58 -7.46
N CYS A 161 41.61 4.92 -7.47
CA CYS A 161 40.51 4.00 -7.81
C CYS A 161 40.10 4.04 -9.29
N VAL A 162 40.49 5.08 -10.02
CA VAL A 162 40.16 5.26 -11.46
C VAL A 162 40.92 4.25 -12.34
N ALA A 163 42.13 3.85 -11.94
CA ALA A 163 42.97 2.93 -12.71
C ALA A 163 42.45 1.48 -12.75
N SER A 164 41.70 1.02 -11.74
CA SER A 164 41.18 -0.36 -11.69
C SER A 164 39.95 -0.57 -12.57
N HIS A 165 39.10 0.45 -12.74
CA HIS A 165 37.87 0.32 -13.52
C HIS A 165 38.08 0.33 -15.04
N HIS A 166 39.12 1.03 -15.54
CA HIS A 166 39.42 1.03 -16.97
C HIS A 166 40.12 -0.25 -17.47
N GLN A 167 40.81 -1.00 -16.60
CA GLN A 167 41.50 -2.23 -17.01
C GLN A 167 40.56 -3.44 -17.11
N GLU A 168 39.53 -3.53 -16.28
CA GLU A 168 38.59 -4.67 -16.30
C GLU A 168 37.62 -4.64 -17.50
N GLY A 169 37.38 -3.47 -18.10
CA GLY A 169 36.52 -3.32 -19.29
C GLY A 169 37.16 -3.82 -20.59
N HIS A 170 38.49 -3.82 -20.69
CA HIS A 170 39.19 -4.20 -21.92
C HIS A 170 39.63 -5.67 -21.97
N GLN A 171 39.65 -6.39 -20.84
CA GLN A 171 40.02 -7.82 -20.82
C GLN A 171 38.88 -8.79 -21.10
N LYS A 172 37.63 -8.32 -21.23
CA LYS A 172 36.48 -9.21 -21.54
C LYS A 172 36.15 -9.33 -23.04
N ASN A 173 36.94 -8.72 -23.92
CA ASN A 173 36.75 -8.73 -25.38
C ASN A 173 37.96 -9.28 -26.16
N THR A 174 38.61 -10.33 -25.65
CA THR A 174 39.52 -11.20 -26.42
C THR A 174 39.17 -12.65 -26.20
#